data_AF-A0A672TD83-F1
#
_entry.id   AF-A0A672TD83-F1
#
_cell.length_a   1.000
_cell.length_b   1.000
_cell.length_c   1.000
_cell.angle_alpha   90.00
_cell.angle_beta   90.00
_cell.angle_gamma   90.00
#
_symmetry.space_group_name_H-M   'P 1'
#
loop_
_entity.id
_entity.type
_entity.pdbx_description
1 polymer ?
#
loop_
_entity_poly.entity_id
_entity_poly.type
_entity_poly.pdbx_seq_one_letter_code
_entity_poly.pdbx_strand_id
1 'polypeptide(L)'
;MEVNTYNIQVLLQAAEYLERREREAEHGYASVLPFYSKGVTDKRKKQKSKSHSPGSSRSVHNELEKHRRAQLKHCLEQLKRQVPLSSDSARNTTLNLLRQAQLHIKKLQEQDERAELLKDRLRWEQRELRTRLEKLQGGSERMRNDSLGSAVSSERSDSEREDIEIDVESMVWTLESDGLGSSHAGVDHSYSTSVHTWL
;
A
#
# COMPACT_ATOMS: atom_id res chain seq x y z
N MET A 1 -31.42 19.90 -34.40
CA MET A 1 -30.22 20.77 -34.26
C MET A 1 -30.62 22.25 -34.13
N GLU A 2 -31.62 22.58 -33.31
CA GLU A 2 -32.19 23.95 -33.23
C GLU A 2 -32.01 24.62 -31.85
N VAL A 3 -31.69 23.85 -30.82
CA VAL A 3 -31.46 24.39 -29.47
C VAL A 3 -30.15 25.19 -29.40
N ASN A 4 -29.17 24.84 -30.23
CA ASN A 4 -27.87 25.51 -30.27
C ASN A 4 -27.93 26.87 -30.97
N THR A 5 -28.86 27.08 -31.90
CA THR A 5 -29.02 28.36 -32.59
C THR A 5 -29.67 29.39 -31.66
N TYR A 6 -30.64 28.99 -30.84
CA TYR A 6 -31.27 29.85 -29.84
C TYR A 6 -30.26 30.29 -28.76
N ASN A 7 -29.43 29.37 -28.25
CA ASN A 7 -28.39 29.69 -27.28
C ASN A 7 -27.32 30.63 -27.84
N ILE A 8 -26.92 30.46 -29.10
CA ILE A 8 -25.99 31.37 -29.78
C ILE A 8 -26.59 32.76 -29.95
N GLN A 9 -27.87 32.87 -30.33
CA GLN A 9 -28.54 34.16 -30.46
C GLN A 9 -28.63 34.89 -29.12
N VAL A 10 -28.96 34.19 -28.03
CA VAL A 10 -28.99 34.74 -26.67
C VAL A 10 -27.59 35.22 -26.23
N LEU A 11 -26.55 34.45 -26.54
CA LEU A 11 -25.17 34.82 -26.23
C LEU A 11 -24.70 36.03 -27.05
N LEU A 12 -25.06 36.11 -28.33
CA LEU A 12 -24.76 37.25 -29.19
C LEU A 12 -25.48 38.51 -28.71
N GLN A 13 -26.75 38.39 -28.31
CA GLN A 13 -27.52 39.50 -27.75
C GLN A 13 -26.97 39.97 -26.40
N ALA A 14 -26.51 39.03 -25.56
CA ALA A 14 -25.83 39.36 -24.31
C ALA A 14 -24.46 40.03 -24.55
N ALA A 15 -23.72 39.59 -25.57
CA ALA A 15 -22.46 40.20 -25.98
C ALA A 15 -22.68 41.63 -26.50
N GLU A 16 -23.67 41.85 -27.35
CA GLU A 16 -24.01 43.19 -27.86
C GLU A 16 -24.46 44.13 -26.72
N TYR A 17 -25.18 43.61 -25.72
CA TYR A 17 -25.56 44.37 -24.53
C TYR A 17 -24.35 44.73 -23.65
N LEU A 18 -23.39 43.81 -23.49
CA LEU A 18 -22.13 44.09 -22.78
C LEU A 18 -21.28 45.12 -23.53
N GLU A 19 -21.16 45.00 -24.84
CA GLU A 19 -20.39 45.91 -25.69
C GLU A 19 -21.03 47.31 -25.75
N ARG A 20 -22.37 47.39 -25.77
CA ARG A 20 -23.12 48.66 -25.66
C ARG A 20 -22.94 49.29 -24.29
N ARG A 21 -23.00 48.50 -23.21
CA ARG A 21 -22.68 48.97 -21.85
C ARG A 21 -21.23 49.41 -21.69
N GLU A 22 -20.30 48.74 -22.35
CA GLU A 22 -18.86 49.04 -22.28
C GLU A 22 -18.56 50.34 -23.05
N ARG A 23 -19.12 50.52 -24.25
CA ARG A 23 -19.06 51.80 -24.98
C ARG A 23 -19.75 52.95 -24.26
N GLU A 24 -20.91 52.73 -23.64
CA GLU A 24 -21.60 53.77 -22.85
C GLU A 24 -20.88 54.09 -21.52
N ALA A 25 -20.16 53.12 -20.96
CA ALA A 25 -19.33 53.31 -19.77
C ALA A 25 -18.01 54.05 -20.07
N GLU A 26 -17.48 53.93 -21.29
CA GLU A 26 -16.29 54.67 -21.75
C GLU A 26 -16.63 56.02 -22.41
N HIS A 27 -17.80 56.14 -23.04
CA HIS A 27 -18.25 57.35 -23.74
C HIS A 27 -19.44 58.04 -23.07
N GLY A 28 -19.45 58.09 -21.74
CA GLY A 28 -20.36 58.93 -20.97
C GLY A 28 -20.16 60.46 -21.09
N TYR A 29 -19.33 60.95 -22.04
CA TYR A 29 -19.04 62.38 -22.21
C TYR A 29 -18.80 62.85 -23.67
N ALA A 30 -19.21 62.10 -24.70
CA ALA A 30 -18.99 62.52 -26.09
C ALA A 30 -20.26 62.44 -26.96
N SER A 31 -21.34 63.09 -26.51
CA SER A 31 -22.37 63.61 -27.41
C SER A 31 -22.91 64.91 -26.85
N VAL A 32 -22.26 66.01 -27.25
CA VAL A 32 -22.77 67.39 -27.35
C VAL A 32 -23.57 67.91 -26.13
N LEU A 33 -22.88 68.57 -25.20
CA LEU A 33 -23.46 69.70 -24.47
C LEU A 33 -23.37 70.95 -25.38
N PRO A 34 -24.40 71.83 -25.42
CA PRO A 34 -24.66 72.72 -24.29
C PRO A 34 -26.17 72.75 -23.95
N PHE A 35 -26.58 72.82 -22.70
CA PHE A 35 -26.74 74.08 -21.97
C PHE A 35 -26.97 73.78 -20.48
N TYR A 36 -26.31 74.56 -19.62
CA TYR A 36 -26.54 74.81 -18.19
C TYR A 36 -27.56 73.93 -17.44
N SER A 37 -27.06 73.09 -16.51
CA SER A 37 -27.80 72.82 -15.28
C SER A 37 -26.85 72.63 -14.10
N LYS A 38 -27.14 73.40 -13.06
CA LYS A 38 -26.42 73.59 -11.81
C LYS A 38 -26.95 72.57 -10.81
N GLY A 39 -26.09 71.73 -10.23
CA GLY A 39 -26.57 70.81 -9.19
C GLY A 39 -25.58 69.78 -8.69
N VAL A 40 -24.92 70.12 -7.57
CA VAL A 40 -24.75 69.26 -6.38
C VAL A 40 -24.29 67.81 -6.61
N THR A 41 -22.97 67.63 -6.45
CA THR A 41 -22.28 66.52 -5.78
C THR A 41 -23.06 65.24 -5.52
N ASP A 42 -23.06 64.32 -6.48
CA ASP A 42 -23.37 62.91 -6.23
C ASP A 42 -22.09 62.12 -5.97
N LYS A 43 -21.95 61.64 -4.73
CA LYS A 43 -20.81 60.83 -4.27
C LYS A 43 -20.81 59.47 -4.95
N ARG A 44 -20.27 59.39 -6.17
CA ARG A 44 -19.98 58.11 -6.83
C ARG A 44 -18.82 57.43 -6.10
N LYS A 45 -19.15 56.49 -5.22
CA LYS A 45 -18.22 55.48 -4.68
C LYS A 45 -17.51 54.82 -5.87
N LYS A 46 -16.26 55.24 -6.13
CA LYS A 46 -15.31 54.51 -6.98
C LYS A 46 -15.28 53.07 -6.47
N GLN A 47 -15.91 52.14 -7.19
CA GLN A 47 -15.61 50.73 -7.03
C GLN A 47 -14.15 50.59 -7.45
N LYS A 48 -13.28 50.46 -6.45
CA LYS A 48 -11.92 49.99 -6.64
C LYS A 48 -12.03 48.74 -7.51
N SER A 49 -11.28 48.70 -8.60
CA SER A 49 -10.92 47.45 -9.25
C SER A 49 -10.66 46.42 -8.15
N LYS A 50 -11.28 45.24 -8.24
CA LYS A 50 -11.01 44.09 -7.37
C LYS A 50 -9.54 43.69 -7.59
N SER A 51 -8.62 44.47 -7.02
CA SER A 51 -7.35 44.00 -6.54
C SER A 51 -7.68 42.75 -5.75
N HIS A 52 -7.13 41.62 -6.19
CA HIS A 52 -7.34 40.31 -5.60
C HIS A 52 -7.27 40.46 -4.09
N SER A 53 -8.42 40.36 -3.43
CA SER A 53 -8.51 40.61 -2.01
C SER A 53 -7.61 39.56 -1.35
N PRO A 54 -6.61 39.92 -0.54
CA PRO A 54 -5.68 38.96 0.04
C PRO A 54 -6.37 37.87 0.88
N GLY A 55 -7.64 38.10 1.28
CA GLY A 55 -8.50 37.10 1.91
C GLY A 55 -8.95 35.96 0.99
N SER A 56 -9.15 36.19 -0.31
CA SER A 56 -9.60 35.14 -1.24
C SER A 56 -8.49 34.12 -1.49
N SER A 57 -7.26 34.58 -1.74
CA SER A 57 -6.11 33.69 -1.93
C SER A 57 -5.75 32.93 -0.65
N ARG A 58 -5.90 33.56 0.52
CA ARG A 58 -5.74 32.89 1.83
C ARG A 58 -6.78 31.80 2.05
N SER A 59 -8.04 32.05 1.70
CA SER A 59 -9.11 31.04 1.82
C SER A 59 -8.88 29.84 0.90
N VAL A 60 -8.49 30.08 -0.36
CA VAL A 60 -8.14 29.00 -1.30
C VAL A 60 -6.96 28.18 -0.78
N HIS A 61 -5.92 28.84 -0.28
CA HIS A 61 -4.77 28.17 0.33
C HIS A 61 -5.16 27.28 1.51
N ASN A 62 -6.03 27.76 2.41
CA ASN A 62 -6.50 26.99 3.56
C ASN A 62 -7.28 25.73 3.14
N GLU A 63 -8.15 25.83 2.13
CA GLU A 63 -8.89 24.66 1.62
C GLU A 63 -7.94 23.63 0.97
N LEU A 64 -6.95 24.09 0.19
CA LEU A 64 -5.93 23.20 -0.37
C LEU A 64 -5.11 22.52 0.72
N GLU A 65 -4.69 23.24 1.76
CA GLU A 65 -3.93 22.68 2.88
C GLU A 65 -4.78 21.70 3.71
N LYS A 66 -6.08 21.98 3.88
CA LYS A 66 -7.02 21.06 4.53
C LYS A 66 -7.15 19.77 3.74
N HIS A 67 -7.32 19.86 2.42
CA HIS A 67 -7.36 18.69 1.54
C HIS A 67 -6.05 17.89 1.62
N ARG A 68 -4.89 18.56 1.53
CA ARG A 68 -3.57 17.95 1.66
C ARG A 68 -3.41 17.21 3.00
N ARG A 69 -3.86 17.81 4.11
CA ARG A 69 -3.82 17.18 5.44
C ARG A 69 -4.75 15.97 5.54
N ALA A 70 -5.91 16.00 4.90
CA ALA A 70 -6.82 14.86 4.86
C ALA A 70 -6.18 13.67 4.11
N GLN A 71 -5.55 13.92 2.96
CA GLN A 71 -4.80 12.90 2.23
C GLN A 71 -3.66 12.32 3.06
N LEU A 72 -2.87 13.17 3.72
CA LEU A 72 -1.78 12.70 4.59
C LEU A 72 -2.28 11.79 5.71
N LYS A 73 -3.38 12.14 6.37
CA LYS A 73 -4.00 11.29 7.39
C LYS A 73 -4.40 9.94 6.82
N HIS A 74 -5.02 9.92 5.65
CA HIS A 74 -5.40 8.68 4.97
C HIS A 74 -4.18 7.79 4.69
N CYS A 75 -3.09 8.34 4.15
CA CYS A 75 -1.86 7.58 3.92
C CYS A 75 -1.26 7.02 5.22
N LEU A 76 -1.26 7.80 6.31
CA LEU A 76 -0.76 7.32 7.60
C LEU A 76 -1.65 6.22 8.20
N GLU A 77 -2.97 6.28 8.00
CA GLU A 77 -3.90 5.22 8.40
C GLU A 77 -3.67 3.93 7.62
N GLN A 78 -3.44 4.01 6.30
CA GLN A 78 -3.06 2.86 5.49
C GLN A 78 -1.75 2.24 5.98
N LEU A 79 -0.74 3.08 6.26
CA LEU A 79 0.54 2.60 6.78
C LEU A 79 0.38 1.85 8.12
N LYS A 80 -0.47 2.35 9.02
CA LYS A 80 -0.74 1.68 10.30
C LYS A 80 -1.33 0.28 10.16
N ARG A 81 -2.05 -0.01 9.07
CA ARG A 81 -2.62 -1.33 8.82
C ARG A 81 -1.59 -2.35 8.35
N GLN A 82 -0.52 -1.88 7.71
CA GLN A 82 0.53 -2.73 7.15
C GLN A 82 1.66 -2.98 8.15
N VAL A 83 1.95 -2.00 9.01
CA VAL A 83 3.02 -2.13 10.00
C VAL A 83 2.49 -2.90 11.22
N PRO A 84 3.18 -3.95 11.69
CA PRO A 84 2.85 -4.61 12.94
C PRO A 84 3.15 -3.67 14.12
N LEU A 85 2.13 -2.88 14.50
CA LEU A 85 2.18 -1.97 15.64
C LEU A 85 1.47 -2.64 16.81
N SER A 86 2.16 -2.80 17.93
CA SER A 86 1.50 -3.17 19.18
C SER A 86 0.51 -2.08 19.57
N SER A 87 -0.76 -2.44 19.73
CA SER A 87 -1.84 -1.53 20.15
C SER A 87 -1.56 -0.83 21.49
N ASP A 88 -0.64 -1.39 22.29
CA ASP A 88 -0.18 -0.86 23.58
C ASP A 88 0.91 0.21 23.47
N SER A 89 1.29 0.67 22.27
CA SER A 89 2.21 1.80 22.15
C SER A 89 1.51 3.09 22.59
N ALA A 90 1.62 3.42 23.89
CA ALA A 90 1.16 4.68 24.47
C ALA A 90 1.71 5.94 23.76
N ARG A 91 2.68 5.78 22.85
CA ARG A 91 3.22 6.82 21.96
C ARG A 91 2.89 6.53 20.49
N ASN A 92 1.62 6.65 20.14
CA ASN A 92 1.11 6.65 18.76
C ASN A 92 1.45 7.97 18.01
N THR A 93 2.74 8.30 17.93
CA THR A 93 3.23 9.47 17.18
C THR A 93 3.54 9.10 15.74
N THR A 94 3.39 10.05 14.80
CA THR A 94 3.74 9.84 13.38
C THR A 94 5.19 9.42 13.20
N LEU A 95 6.11 9.96 14.01
CA LEU A 95 7.53 9.60 13.96
C LEU A 95 7.77 8.13 14.34
N ASN A 96 7.09 7.62 15.37
CA ASN A 96 7.22 6.23 15.79
C ASN A 96 6.72 5.28 14.69
N LEU A 97 5.56 5.59 14.10
CA LEU A 97 5.02 4.86 12.95
C LEU A 97 6.03 4.74 11.80
N LEU A 98 6.65 5.87 11.41
CA LEU A 98 7.63 5.88 10.32
C LEU A 98 8.89 5.07 10.66
N ARG A 99 9.37 5.12 11.92
CA ARG A 99 10.50 4.30 12.37
C ARG A 99 10.16 2.81 12.34
N GLN A 100 9.00 2.42 12.85
CA GLN A 100 8.54 1.02 12.81
C GLN A 100 8.34 0.52 11.39
N ALA A 101 7.79 1.35 10.50
CA ALA A 101 7.68 1.01 9.07
C ALA A 101 9.06 0.73 8.45
N GLN A 102 10.05 1.58 8.72
CA GLN A 102 11.42 1.37 8.23
C GLN A 102 12.04 0.07 8.76
N LEU A 103 11.84 -0.23 10.04
CA LEU A 103 12.31 -1.49 10.64
C LEU A 103 11.60 -2.70 10.04
N HIS A 104 10.29 -2.61 9.82
CA HIS A 104 9.50 -3.68 9.25
C HIS A 104 9.92 -4.00 7.82
N ILE A 105 10.17 -2.99 6.98
CA ILE A 105 10.71 -3.18 5.62
C ILE A 105 12.05 -3.93 5.67
N LYS A 106 12.96 -3.52 6.57
CA LYS A 106 14.25 -4.21 6.73
C LYS A 106 14.08 -5.67 7.16
N LYS A 107 13.16 -5.93 8.09
CA LYS A 107 12.86 -7.30 8.54
C LYS A 107 12.33 -8.16 7.39
N LEU A 108 11.39 -7.63 6.60
CA LEU A 108 10.85 -8.34 5.44
C LEU A 108 11.93 -8.65 4.40
N GLN A 109 12.81 -7.69 4.10
CA GLN A 109 13.93 -7.89 3.17
C GLN A 109 14.85 -9.02 3.64
N GLU A 110 15.20 -9.04 4.93
CA GLU A 110 16.05 -10.09 5.50
C GLU A 110 15.35 -11.46 5.51
N GLN A 111 14.03 -11.50 5.71
CA GLN A 111 13.24 -12.73 5.61
C GLN A 111 13.19 -13.26 4.19
N ASP A 112 12.99 -12.38 3.20
CA ASP A 112 13.02 -12.75 1.78
C ASP A 112 14.39 -13.32 1.39
N GLU A 113 15.49 -12.68 1.80
CA GLU A 113 16.85 -13.20 1.56
C GLU A 113 17.06 -14.60 2.18
N ARG A 114 16.63 -14.81 3.42
CA ARG A 114 16.72 -16.12 4.09
C ARG A 114 15.86 -17.17 3.39
N ALA A 115 14.65 -16.80 2.96
CA ALA A 115 13.74 -17.71 2.27
C ALA A 115 14.30 -18.13 0.90
N GLU A 116 14.91 -17.21 0.15
CA GLU A 116 15.60 -17.53 -1.11
C GLU A 116 16.76 -18.50 -0.89
N LEU A 117 17.62 -18.28 0.11
CA LEU A 117 18.71 -19.19 0.44
C LEU A 117 18.21 -20.59 0.80
N LEU A 118 17.15 -20.68 1.61
CA LEU A 118 16.54 -21.96 1.97
C LEU A 118 15.96 -22.67 0.74
N LYS A 119 15.24 -21.93 -0.12
CA LYS A 119 14.68 -22.46 -1.36
C LYS A 119 15.78 -23.00 -2.28
N ASP A 120 16.89 -22.31 -2.41
CA ASP A 120 18.01 -22.75 -3.26
C ASP A 120 18.72 -23.99 -2.68
N ARG A 121 18.88 -24.06 -1.37
CA ARG A 121 19.35 -25.28 -0.69
C ARG A 121 18.42 -26.46 -0.98
N LEU A 122 17.11 -26.30 -0.77
CA LEU A 122 16.13 -27.36 -1.03
C LEU A 122 16.09 -27.77 -2.50
N ARG A 123 16.23 -26.82 -3.44
CA ARG A 123 16.36 -27.12 -4.87
C ARG A 123 17.63 -27.90 -5.20
N TRP A 124 18.71 -27.66 -4.47
CA TRP A 124 19.94 -28.45 -4.61
C TRP A 124 19.74 -29.88 -4.10
N GLU A 125 19.19 -30.03 -2.89
CA GLU A 125 18.89 -31.34 -2.29
C GLU A 125 17.92 -32.15 -3.17
N GLN A 126 16.87 -31.51 -3.70
CA GLN A 126 15.93 -32.15 -4.61
C GLN A 126 16.62 -32.68 -5.88
N ARG A 127 17.55 -31.92 -6.47
CA ARG A 127 18.32 -32.36 -7.66
C ARG A 127 19.24 -33.53 -7.33
N GLU A 128 19.90 -33.48 -6.19
CA GLU A 128 20.78 -34.56 -5.72
C GLU A 128 19.98 -35.85 -5.52
N LEU A 129 18.85 -35.77 -4.81
CA LEU A 129 17.97 -36.92 -4.57
C LEU A 129 17.42 -37.49 -5.88
N ARG A 130 17.02 -36.64 -6.83
CA ARG A 130 16.59 -37.09 -8.18
C ARG A 130 17.71 -37.84 -8.91
N THR A 131 18.93 -37.31 -8.89
CA THR A 131 20.09 -37.97 -9.51
C THR A 131 20.39 -39.32 -8.84
N ARG A 132 20.25 -39.40 -7.51
CA ARG A 132 20.44 -40.66 -6.76
C ARG A 132 19.35 -41.68 -7.11
N LEU A 133 18.10 -41.25 -7.22
CA LEU A 133 16.99 -42.10 -7.65
C LEU A 133 17.21 -42.64 -9.07
N GLU A 134 17.62 -41.80 -10.02
CA GLU A 134 17.91 -42.21 -11.39
C GLU A 134 19.03 -43.25 -11.44
N LYS A 135 20.10 -43.10 -10.64
CA LYS A 135 21.17 -44.11 -10.55
C LYS A 135 20.67 -45.46 -10.02
N LEU A 136 19.79 -45.45 -9.01
CA LEU A 136 19.21 -46.68 -8.45
C LEU A 136 18.23 -47.34 -9.43
N GLN A 137 17.42 -46.55 -10.15
CA GLN A 137 16.48 -47.03 -11.16
C GLN A 137 17.21 -47.54 -12.42
N GLY A 138 18.17 -46.78 -12.95
CA GLY A 138 18.97 -47.15 -14.13
C GLY A 138 19.91 -48.34 -13.88
N GLY A 139 20.31 -48.58 -12.63
CA GLY A 139 20.98 -49.83 -12.22
C GLY A 139 20.05 -51.04 -12.20
N SER A 140 18.75 -50.83 -11.96
CA SER A 140 17.73 -51.88 -11.97
C SER A 140 17.28 -52.26 -13.39
N GLU A 141 17.15 -51.27 -14.29
CA GLU A 141 16.72 -51.52 -15.68
C GLU A 141 17.80 -52.19 -16.54
N ARG A 142 19.09 -51.90 -16.28
CA ARG A 142 20.19 -52.58 -17.00
C ARG A 142 20.43 -54.02 -16.54
N MET A 143 19.92 -54.43 -15.39
CA MET A 143 20.13 -55.78 -14.82
C MET A 143 19.03 -56.80 -15.16
N ARG A 144 18.08 -56.45 -16.05
CA ARG A 144 16.90 -57.26 -16.35
C ARG A 144 16.70 -57.63 -17.83
N ASN A 145 17.74 -57.55 -18.68
CA ASN A 145 17.61 -57.91 -20.11
C ASN A 145 18.35 -59.21 -20.51
N ASP A 146 18.43 -60.18 -19.58
CA ASP A 146 19.12 -61.45 -19.80
C ASP A 146 18.16 -62.64 -19.65
N SER A 147 16.85 -62.46 -19.83
CA SER A 147 15.91 -63.57 -19.72
C SER A 147 14.81 -63.49 -20.77
N LEU A 148 15.05 -64.25 -21.83
CA LEU A 148 14.03 -64.76 -22.73
C LEU A 148 12.96 -65.50 -21.91
N GLY A 149 11.70 -65.06 -21.97
CA GLY A 149 10.57 -65.93 -21.61
C GLY A 149 9.35 -65.23 -20.99
N SER A 150 8.21 -65.41 -21.67
CA SER A 150 6.83 -65.35 -21.17
C SER A 150 6.07 -64.01 -21.15
N ALA A 151 5.32 -63.80 -22.25
CA ALA A 151 3.85 -63.90 -22.32
C ALA A 151 2.95 -63.20 -21.25
N VAL A 152 2.16 -62.23 -21.74
CA VAL A 152 0.76 -61.83 -21.37
C VAL A 152 0.38 -61.66 -19.88
N SER A 153 0.01 -60.42 -19.50
CA SER A 153 -1.26 -60.01 -18.83
C SER A 153 -1.10 -58.57 -18.29
N SER A 154 -1.75 -57.55 -18.84
CA SER A 154 -3.14 -57.12 -18.60
C SER A 154 -3.36 -56.42 -17.24
N GLU A 155 -3.62 -55.11 -17.37
CA GLU A 155 -4.50 -54.24 -16.55
C GLU A 155 -3.94 -53.56 -15.29
N ARG A 156 -3.78 -52.23 -15.43
CA ARG A 156 -4.08 -51.18 -14.44
C ARG A 156 -3.26 -51.20 -13.14
N SER A 157 -2.16 -50.45 -13.15
CA SER A 157 -1.62 -49.88 -11.93
C SER A 157 -1.85 -48.37 -11.98
N ASP A 158 -2.99 -47.96 -11.42
CA ASP A 158 -3.35 -46.56 -11.22
C ASP A 158 -2.55 -46.06 -10.02
N SER A 159 -1.40 -45.44 -10.31
CA SER A 159 -0.54 -44.88 -9.27
C SER A 159 -1.08 -43.50 -8.91
N GLU A 160 -2.03 -43.49 -7.98
CA GLU A 160 -2.57 -42.29 -7.35
C GLU A 160 -1.40 -41.48 -6.77
N ARG A 161 -1.17 -40.29 -7.33
CA ARG A 161 -0.24 -39.30 -6.75
C ARG A 161 -0.96 -38.73 -5.53
N GLU A 162 -0.54 -39.14 -4.34
CA GLU A 162 -0.88 -38.42 -3.12
C GLU A 162 -0.15 -37.07 -3.15
N ASP A 163 -0.91 -36.01 -3.47
CA ASP A 163 -0.47 -34.63 -3.30
C ASP A 163 -0.35 -34.35 -1.79
N ILE A 164 0.86 -34.48 -1.25
CA ILE A 164 1.17 -34.11 0.13
C ILE A 164 1.13 -32.58 0.21
N GLU A 165 0.01 -32.03 0.67
CA GLU A 165 -0.13 -30.61 0.98
C GLU A 165 0.80 -30.27 2.16
N ILE A 166 1.90 -29.56 1.88
CA ILE A 166 2.80 -29.04 2.91
C ILE A 166 2.11 -27.81 3.51
N ASP A 167 1.62 -27.95 4.75
CA ASP A 167 1.09 -26.82 5.52
C ASP A 167 2.20 -25.82 5.85
N VAL A 168 2.22 -24.71 5.11
CA VAL A 168 3.18 -23.61 5.29
C VAL A 168 2.89 -22.82 6.58
N GLU A 169 1.67 -22.90 7.11
CA GLU A 169 1.26 -22.15 8.31
C GLU A 169 1.87 -22.75 9.58
N SER A 170 2.05 -24.07 9.64
CA SER A 170 2.69 -24.79 10.76
C SER A 170 4.17 -24.45 10.99
N MET A 171 4.95 -24.16 9.94
CA MET A 171 6.40 -23.86 10.07
C MET A 171 6.68 -22.49 10.70
N VAL A 172 5.73 -21.55 10.62
CA VAL A 172 5.89 -20.20 11.20
C VAL A 172 5.83 -20.22 12.73
N TRP A 173 5.06 -21.13 13.33
CA TRP A 173 4.92 -21.23 14.79
C TRP A 173 6.06 -21.98 15.47
N THR A 174 6.80 -22.83 14.76
CA THR A 174 7.90 -23.61 15.34
C THR A 174 9.18 -22.79 15.52
N LEU A 175 9.39 -21.74 14.71
CA LEU A 175 10.60 -20.91 14.80
C LEU A 175 10.53 -19.82 15.88
N GLU A 176 9.34 -19.45 16.36
CA GLU A 176 9.19 -18.45 17.43
C GLU A 176 9.24 -19.04 18.85
N SER A 177 9.19 -20.36 19.03
CA SER A 177 9.15 -20.99 20.37
C SER A 177 10.49 -21.51 20.92
N ASP A 178 11.56 -21.62 20.11
CA ASP A 178 12.86 -22.16 20.57
C ASP A 178 13.80 -21.09 21.16
N GLY A 179 13.25 -19.95 21.56
CA GLY A 179 13.98 -18.84 22.19
C GLY A 179 14.13 -18.90 23.71
N LEU A 180 13.65 -19.94 24.42
CA LEU A 180 13.87 -20.09 25.86
C LEU A 180 13.86 -21.56 26.34
N GLY A 181 15.05 -22.08 26.68
CA GLY A 181 15.23 -22.92 27.87
C GLY A 181 14.85 -24.40 27.80
N SER A 182 15.51 -25.20 26.96
CA SER A 182 15.60 -26.65 27.20
C SER A 182 16.82 -26.99 28.06
N SER A 183 16.62 -26.98 29.37
CA SER A 183 17.51 -27.65 30.32
C SER A 183 16.74 -28.19 31.51
N HIS A 184 16.25 -29.43 31.41
CA HIS A 184 16.37 -30.42 32.49
C HIS A 184 16.01 -31.82 31.98
N ALA A 185 17.03 -32.65 31.77
CA ALA A 185 16.88 -34.10 31.78
C ALA A 185 17.18 -34.61 33.20
N GLY A 186 16.51 -35.69 33.60
CA GLY A 186 16.96 -36.59 34.65
C GLY A 186 16.37 -36.35 36.03
N VAL A 187 15.23 -37.01 36.29
CA VAL A 187 14.91 -37.53 37.62
C VAL A 187 15.88 -38.66 37.91
N ASP A 188 16.69 -38.52 38.96
CA ASP A 188 17.12 -39.65 39.80
C ASP A 188 17.36 -39.15 41.24
N HIS A 189 16.80 -39.90 42.17
CA HIS A 189 16.83 -39.64 43.61
C HIS A 189 18.17 -40.06 44.21
N SER A 190 18.75 -39.23 45.09
CA SER A 190 19.71 -39.71 46.09
C SER A 190 19.65 -38.88 47.36
N TYR A 191 19.33 -39.54 48.47
CA TYR A 191 19.32 -39.03 49.84
C TYR A 191 20.72 -38.53 50.26
N SER A 192 20.81 -37.36 50.88
CA SER A 192 21.56 -37.22 52.13
C SER A 192 21.26 -35.89 52.85
N THR A 193 21.03 -36.04 54.15
CA THR A 193 20.93 -35.02 55.20
C THR A 193 22.11 -34.04 55.24
N SER A 194 21.84 -32.75 55.46
CA SER A 194 22.58 -31.93 56.45
C SER A 194 21.91 -30.56 56.66
N VAL A 195 21.34 -30.44 57.86
CA VAL A 195 21.23 -29.27 58.74
C VAL A 195 21.97 -28.00 58.27
N HIS A 196 21.25 -26.87 58.16
CA HIS A 196 21.67 -25.63 58.83
C HIS A 196 20.56 -24.55 58.83
N THR A 197 20.14 -24.24 60.04
CA THR A 197 19.44 -23.05 60.54
C THR A 197 20.11 -21.75 60.12
N TRP A 198 19.34 -20.73 59.71
CA TRP A 198 19.65 -19.32 59.98
C TRP A 198 18.37 -18.47 60.07
N LEU A 199 18.27 -17.82 61.25
CA LEU A 199 17.54 -16.61 61.68
C LEU A 199 16.61 -15.89 60.69
#